data_AF-R7HNV6-F1
#
_entry.id   AF-R7HNV6-F1
#
_cell.length_a   1.000
_cell.length_b   1.000
_cell.length_c   1.000
_cell.angle_alpha   90.00
_cell.angle_beta   90.00
_cell.angle_gamma   90.00
#
_symmetry.space_group_name_H-M   'P 1'
#
loop_
_entity.id
_entity.type
_entity.pdbx_description
1 polymer ?
#
loop_
_entity_poly.entity_id
_entity_poly.type
_entity_poly.pdbx_seq_one_letter_code
_entity_poly.pdbx_strand_id
1 'polypeptide(L)'
;MRIALNANRIIRVFDSEDLIMVTVDVAKNNTCKVVIAGGREFSVHCSVSKLVERLEPQMGGRFFRITRDTCINIDYVHELSTDGELRLFDRSVNKLLPKLLILSRARILSLVDLLTKE
;
A
#
# COMPACT_ATOMS: atom_id res chain seq x y z
N MET A 1 0.96 -14.90 -5.47
CA MET A 1 1.22 -15.76 -4.28
C MET A 1 0.22 -15.37 -3.18
N ARG A 2 -0.20 -16.29 -2.31
CA ARG A 2 -1.21 -15.98 -1.27
C ARG A 2 -0.59 -15.45 0.02
N ILE A 3 -1.19 -14.40 0.57
CA ILE A 3 -0.84 -13.78 1.85
C ILE A 3 -1.95 -14.07 2.86
N ALA A 4 -1.57 -14.47 4.08
CA ALA A 4 -2.49 -14.66 5.20
C ALA A 4 -2.13 -13.72 6.36
N LEU A 5 -3.05 -12.82 6.72
CA LEU A 5 -2.87 -11.87 7.82
C LEU A 5 -3.93 -12.10 8.91
N ASN A 6 -3.48 -12.01 10.17
CA ASN A 6 -4.39 -12.08 11.31
C ASN A 6 -5.03 -10.70 11.54
N ALA A 7 -6.31 -10.58 11.19
CA ALA A 7 -7.13 -9.41 11.45
C ALA A 7 -7.98 -9.64 12.71
N ASN A 8 -7.33 -9.63 13.87
CA ASN A 8 -7.90 -9.92 15.21
C ASN A 8 -8.32 -11.39 15.42
N ARG A 9 -9.60 -11.71 15.18
CA ARG A 9 -10.17 -13.06 15.37
C ARG A 9 -10.43 -13.78 14.04
N ILE A 10 -10.03 -13.17 12.92
CA ILE A 10 -10.28 -13.66 11.58
C ILE A 10 -8.96 -13.64 10.80
N ILE A 11 -8.61 -14.76 10.18
CA ILE A 11 -7.50 -14.82 9.22
C ILE A 11 -8.04 -14.36 7.86
N ARG A 12 -7.49 -13.28 7.33
CA ARG A 12 -7.79 -12.80 5.97
C ARG A 12 -6.73 -13.32 5.03
N VAL A 13 -7.18 -14.02 3.99
CA VAL A 13 -6.33 -14.55 2.92
C VAL A 13 -6.66 -13.82 1.63
N PHE A 14 -5.63 -13.36 0.92
CA PHE A 14 -5.74 -12.62 -0.34
C PHE A 14 -4.48 -12.85 -1.19
N ASP A 15 -4.57 -12.58 -2.48
CA ASP A 15 -3.41 -12.67 -3.36
C ASP A 15 -2.51 -11.44 -3.19
N SER A 16 -1.19 -11.64 -3.24
CA SER A 16 -0.19 -10.57 -3.07
C SER A 16 -0.42 -9.41 -4.05
N GLU A 17 -0.88 -9.73 -5.26
CA GLU A 17 -1.20 -8.75 -6.31
C GLU A 17 -2.43 -7.91 -5.98
N ASP A 18 -3.33 -8.40 -5.12
CA ASP A 18 -4.47 -7.60 -4.64
C ASP A 18 -4.03 -6.55 -3.62
N LEU A 19 -2.82 -6.62 -3.07
CA LEU A 19 -2.39 -5.68 -2.03
C LEU A 19 -2.11 -4.30 -2.64
N ILE A 20 -2.91 -3.31 -2.27
CA ILE A 20 -2.77 -1.93 -2.76
C ILE A 20 -1.90 -1.12 -1.81
N MET A 21 -2.22 -1.14 -0.52
CA MET A 21 -1.59 -0.25 0.45
C MET A 21 -1.64 -0.79 1.87
N VAL A 22 -0.63 -0.45 2.65
CA VAL A 22 -0.61 -0.58 4.11
C VAL A 22 -0.39 0.80 4.70
N THR A 23 -1.30 1.24 5.58
CA THR A 23 -1.21 2.55 6.24
C THR A 23 -1.53 2.42 7.73
N VAL A 24 -1.09 3.36 8.56
CA VAL A 24 -1.57 3.45 9.95
C VAL A 24 -3.09 3.61 9.96
N ASP A 25 -3.77 2.87 10.84
CA ASP A 25 -5.17 3.06 11.17
C ASP A 25 -5.29 4.14 12.27
N VAL A 26 -5.57 5.38 11.88
CA VAL A 26 -5.55 6.54 12.80
C VAL A 26 -6.59 6.41 13.91
N ALA A 27 -7.66 5.64 13.69
CA ALA A 27 -8.70 5.42 14.69
C ALA A 27 -8.31 4.38 15.76
N LYS A 28 -7.23 3.61 15.54
CA LYS A 28 -6.85 2.49 16.41
C LYS A 28 -5.36 2.47 16.68
N ASN A 29 -4.99 2.63 17.95
CA ASN A 29 -3.59 2.57 18.38
C ASN A 29 -2.92 1.26 17.93
N ASN A 30 -1.67 1.39 17.48
CA ASN A 30 -0.80 0.27 17.08
C ASN A 30 -1.45 -0.69 16.07
N THR A 31 -2.22 -0.15 15.13
CA THR A 31 -2.96 -0.93 14.14
C THR A 31 -2.67 -0.41 12.74
N CYS A 32 -2.49 -1.34 11.80
CA CYS A 32 -2.36 -1.04 10.38
C CYS A 32 -3.69 -1.29 9.69
N LYS A 33 -4.07 -0.39 8.80
CA LYS A 33 -5.10 -0.61 7.79
C LYS A 33 -4.44 -1.20 6.54
N VAL A 34 -4.94 -2.35 6.14
CA VAL A 34 -4.55 -3.05 4.90
C VAL A 34 -5.67 -2.81 3.89
N VAL A 35 -5.30 -2.28 2.72
CA VAL A 35 -6.22 -2.01 1.61
C VAL A 35 -5.87 -2.97 0.49
N ILE A 36 -6.86 -3.74 0.04
CA ILE A 36 -6.72 -4.71 -1.04
C ILE A 36 -7.74 -4.41 -2.14
N ALA A 37 -7.45 -4.90 -3.34
CA ALA A 37 -8.32 -4.78 -4.50
C ALA A 37 -9.73 -5.31 -4.22
N GLY A 38 -10.71 -4.71 -4.89
CA GLY A 38 -12.13 -4.97 -4.72
C GLY A 38 -12.78 -4.03 -3.72
N GLY A 39 -12.14 -2.89 -3.41
CA GLY A 39 -12.60 -1.96 -2.38
C GLY A 39 -12.62 -2.56 -0.96
N ARG A 40 -11.82 -3.61 -0.71
CA ARG A 40 -11.80 -4.31 0.58
C ARG A 40 -10.71 -3.72 1.47
N GLU A 41 -11.02 -3.58 2.75
CA GLU A 41 -10.07 -3.11 3.75
C GLU A 41 -10.26 -3.82 5.09
N PHE A 42 -9.18 -4.01 5.83
CA PHE A 42 -9.23 -4.57 7.18
C PHE A 42 -8.05 -4.10 8.01
N SER A 43 -8.20 -4.19 9.33
CA SER A 43 -7.18 -3.77 10.29
C SER A 43 -6.37 -4.97 10.81
N VAL A 44 -5.06 -4.79 10.99
CA VAL A 44 -4.12 -5.76 11.57
C VAL A 44 -3.41 -5.12 12.75
N HIS A 45 -3.37 -5.82 13.91
CA HIS A 45 -2.77 -5.27 15.13
C HIS A 45 -1.25 -5.40 15.14
N CYS A 46 -0.58 -4.47 14.46
CA CYS A 46 0.86 -4.28 14.46
C CYS A 46 1.23 -2.89 13.91
N SER A 47 2.52 -2.54 13.95
CA SER A 47 3.03 -1.33 13.29
C SER A 47 3.23 -1.52 11.79
N VAL A 48 3.22 -0.42 11.03
CA VAL A 48 3.41 -0.46 9.57
C VAL A 48 4.77 -1.08 9.22
N SER A 49 5.84 -0.70 9.93
CA SER A 49 7.17 -1.27 9.69
C SER A 49 7.18 -2.79 9.85
N LYS A 50 6.63 -3.32 10.95
CA LYS A 50 6.59 -4.77 11.21
C LYS A 50 5.79 -5.52 10.14
N LEU A 51 4.67 -4.94 9.71
CA LEU A 51 3.83 -5.56 8.67
C LEU A 51 4.54 -5.57 7.32
N VAL A 52 5.15 -4.45 6.96
CA VAL A 52 5.87 -4.28 5.69
C VAL A 52 7.10 -5.17 5.62
N GLU A 53 7.91 -5.27 6.68
CA GLU A 53 9.05 -6.20 6.75
C GLU A 53 8.65 -7.65 6.44
N ARG A 54 7.45 -8.06 6.86
CA ARG A 54 6.90 -9.39 6.57
C ARG A 54 6.38 -9.52 5.13
N LEU A 55 5.89 -8.44 4.53
CA LEU A 55 5.26 -8.42 3.21
C LEU A 55 6.27 -8.17 2.08
N GLU A 56 7.33 -7.40 2.31
CA GLU A 56 8.36 -7.07 1.31
C GLU A 56 8.90 -8.29 0.53
N PRO A 57 9.32 -9.38 1.20
CA PRO A 57 9.80 -10.58 0.48
C PRO A 57 8.73 -11.20 -0.42
N GLN A 58 7.47 -10.97 -0.09
CA GLN A 58 6.31 -11.53 -0.77
C GLN A 58 5.83 -10.68 -1.95
N MET A 59 6.21 -9.41 -1.98
CA MET A 59 5.79 -8.41 -2.98
C MET A 59 6.81 -8.24 -4.11
N GLY A 60 7.96 -8.90 -4.03
CA GLY A 60 8.96 -8.90 -5.11
C GLY A 60 9.49 -7.50 -5.46
N GLY A 61 9.67 -6.63 -4.45
CA GLY A 61 10.19 -5.27 -4.65
C GLY A 61 9.18 -4.24 -5.18
N ARG A 62 7.90 -4.62 -5.34
CA ARG A 62 6.83 -3.70 -5.76
C ARG A 62 6.27 -2.85 -4.63
N PHE A 63 6.71 -3.07 -3.40
CA PHE A 63 6.31 -2.25 -2.27
C PHE A 63 7.19 -1.01 -2.17
N PHE A 64 6.55 0.14 -2.07
CA PHE A 64 7.21 1.43 -1.96
C PHE A 64 6.71 2.18 -0.74
N ARG A 65 7.66 2.52 0.15
CA ARG A 65 7.36 3.25 1.39
C ARG A 65 7.24 4.76 1.17
N ILE A 66 6.04 5.26 0.94
CA ILE A 66 5.81 6.71 0.69
C ILE A 66 6.16 7.56 1.90
N THR A 67 5.66 7.18 3.09
CA THR A 67 5.90 7.88 4.35
C THR A 67 6.27 6.88 5.44
N ARG A 68 6.57 7.38 6.65
CA ARG A 68 6.73 6.52 7.83
C ARG A 68 5.48 5.66 8.07
N ASP A 69 4.31 6.16 7.71
CA ASP A 69 3.02 5.56 8.08
C ASP A 69 2.27 4.96 6.90
N THR A 70 2.84 4.96 5.69
CA THR A 70 2.16 4.47 4.49
C THR A 70 3.16 3.84 3.52
N CYS A 71 2.86 2.60 3.12
CA CYS A 71 3.50 1.89 2.02
C CYS A 71 2.44 1.50 0.98
N ILE A 72 2.82 1.53 -0.29
CA ILE A 72 1.94 1.19 -1.42
C ILE A 72 2.56 0.09 -2.26
N ASN A 73 1.73 -0.58 -3.04
CA ASN A 73 2.17 -1.34 -4.20
C ASN A 73 2.26 -0.41 -5.42
N ILE A 74 3.40 -0.38 -6.09
CA ILE A 74 3.64 0.49 -7.25
C ILE A 74 2.77 0.12 -8.46
N ASP A 75 2.30 -1.13 -8.54
CA ASP A 75 1.42 -1.61 -9.63
C ASP A 75 0.07 -0.86 -9.69
N TYR A 76 -0.31 -0.23 -8.57
CA TYR A 76 -1.55 0.53 -8.44
C TYR A 76 -1.35 2.04 -8.62
N VAL A 77 -0.12 2.50 -8.90
CA VAL A 77 0.15 3.90 -9.23
C VAL A 77 -0.50 4.22 -10.58
N HIS A 78 -1.34 5.24 -10.59
CA HIS A 78 -2.01 5.69 -11.80
C HIS A 78 -1.43 7.01 -12.31
N GLU A 79 -1.30 7.99 -11.41
CA GLU A 79 -0.78 9.31 -11.73
C GLU A 79 0.10 9.79 -10.59
N LEU A 80 1.23 10.42 -10.93
CA LEU A 80 2.10 11.14 -10.01
C LEU A 80 2.35 12.53 -10.60
N SER A 81 1.83 13.58 -9.95
CA SER A 81 2.06 14.95 -10.39
C SER A 81 3.48 15.42 -10.07
N THR A 82 3.95 16.43 -10.80
CA THR A 82 5.23 17.11 -10.51
C THR A 82 5.26 17.75 -9.13
N ASP A 83 4.09 18.09 -8.59
CA ASP A 83 3.91 18.69 -7.28
C ASP A 83 3.82 17.65 -6.15
N GLY A 84 3.91 16.35 -6.50
CA GLY A 84 3.95 15.24 -5.55
C GLY A 84 2.60 14.64 -5.21
N GLU A 85 1.55 14.97 -5.94
CA GLU A 85 0.24 14.33 -5.80
C GLU A 85 0.25 12.94 -6.44
N LEU A 86 0.19 11.90 -5.61
CA LEU A 86 0.10 10.52 -6.05
C LEU A 86 -1.35 10.01 -5.95
N ARG A 87 -1.84 9.47 -7.06
CA ARG A 87 -3.16 8.84 -7.19
C ARG A 87 -3.02 7.36 -7.47
N LEU A 88 -3.77 6.56 -6.71
CA LEU A 88 -3.85 5.12 -6.87
C LEU A 88 -5.16 4.73 -7.54
N PHE A 89 -5.14 3.70 -8.38
CA PHE A 89 -6.30 3.23 -9.10
C PHE A 89 -6.52 1.73 -8.92
N ASP A 90 -7.68 1.36 -8.39
CA ASP A 90 -8.09 -0.03 -8.27
C ASP A 90 -8.84 -0.46 -9.55
N ARG A 91 -8.14 -1.22 -10.40
CA ARG A 91 -8.68 -1.75 -11.66
C ARG A 91 -9.87 -2.70 -11.44
N SER A 92 -9.90 -3.41 -10.32
CA SER A 92 -10.94 -4.42 -10.05
C SER A 92 -12.34 -3.82 -9.84
N VAL A 93 -12.40 -2.57 -9.39
CA VAL A 93 -13.64 -1.80 -9.20
C VAL A 93 -13.70 -0.56 -10.11
N ASN A 94 -12.78 -0.46 -11.06
CA ASN A 94 -12.65 0.66 -12.00
C ASN A 94 -12.75 2.04 -11.30
N LYS A 95 -11.99 2.22 -10.20
CA LYS A 95 -12.15 3.38 -9.32
C LYS A 95 -10.83 3.93 -8.80
N LEU A 96 -10.71 5.25 -8.80
CA LEU A 96 -9.66 5.97 -8.08
C LEU A 96 -9.84 5.82 -6.57
N LEU A 97 -8.76 5.50 -5.86
CA LEU A 97 -8.81 5.47 -4.41
C LEU A 97 -8.97 6.91 -3.88
N PRO A 98 -9.83 7.13 -2.86
CA PRO A 98 -10.13 8.47 -2.37
C PRO A 98 -8.95 9.15 -1.64
N LYS A 99 -7.88 8.40 -1.32
CA LYS A 99 -6.75 8.90 -0.55
C LYS A 99 -5.69 9.50 -1.47
N LEU A 100 -5.61 10.83 -1.48
CA LEU A 100 -4.48 11.56 -2.05
C LEU A 100 -3.24 11.38 -1.17
N LEU A 101 -2.11 11.01 -1.78
CA LEU A 101 -0.84 10.86 -1.08
C LEU A 101 0.13 11.93 -1.59
N ILE A 102 0.61 12.78 -0.68
CA ILE A 102 1.54 13.86 -1.02
C ILE A 102 2.96 13.40 -0.72
N LEU A 103 3.83 13.46 -1.72
CA LEU A 103 5.22 13.02 -1.66
C LEU A 103 6.17 14.22 -1.57
N SER A 104 7.26 14.05 -0.82
CA SER A 104 8.39 14.97 -0.92
C SER A 104 9.14 14.76 -2.25
N ARG A 105 9.84 15.80 -2.72
CA ARG A 105 10.63 15.73 -3.98
C ARG A 105 11.59 14.54 -4.04
N ALA A 106 12.26 14.20 -2.94
CA ALA A 106 13.14 13.04 -2.88
C ALA A 106 12.38 11.72 -3.10
N ARG A 107 11.16 11.59 -2.52
CA ARG A 107 10.31 10.42 -2.73
C ARG A 107 9.74 10.35 -4.14
N ILE A 108 9.41 11.50 -4.75
CA ILE A 108 8.99 11.57 -6.16
C ILE A 108 10.09 10.96 -7.05
N LEU A 109 11.33 11.47 -6.92
CA LEU A 109 12.46 10.96 -7.71
C LEU A 109 12.69 9.46 -7.50
N SER A 110 12.68 8.98 -6.26
CA SER A 110 12.83 7.54 -5.98
C SER A 110 11.71 6.69 -6.58
N LEU A 111 10.47 7.20 -6.62
CA LEU A 111 9.34 6.49 -7.21
C LEU A 111 9.43 6.46 -8.73
N VAL A 112 9.79 7.59 -9.35
CA VAL A 112 10.01 7.67 -10.81
C VAL A 112 11.12 6.71 -11.24
N ASP A 113 12.24 6.68 -10.51
CA ASP A 113 13.34 5.75 -10.78
C ASP A 113 12.92 4.27 -10.68
N LEU A 114 11.90 3.94 -9.88
CA LEU A 114 11.35 2.59 -9.79
C LEU A 114 10.39 2.29 -10.94
N LEU A 115 9.53 3.24 -11.29
CA LEU A 115 8.52 3.08 -12.36
C LEU A 115 9.13 3.04 -13.77
N THR A 116 10.36 3.54 -13.93
CA THR A 116 11.07 3.60 -15.22
C THR A 116 12.06 2.45 -15.44
N LYS A 117 12.17 1.52 -14.49
CA LYS A 117 13.08 0.36 -14.55
C LYS A 117 12.50 -0.88 -15.24
N GLU A 118 11.35 -0.75 -15.88
CA GLU A 118 10.76 -1.78 -16.76
C GLU A 118 11.17 -1.56 -18.22
#